data_AF-A0A480ALP9-F1
#
_entry.id   AF-A0A480ALP9-F1
#
_cell.length_a   1.000
_cell.length_b   1.000
_cell.length_c   1.000
_cell.angle_alpha   90.00
_cell.angle_beta   90.00
_cell.angle_gamma   90.00
#
_symmetry.space_group_name_H-M   'P 1'
#
loop_
_entity.id
_entity.type
_entity.pdbx_description
1 polymer ?
#
loop_
_entity_poly.entity_id
_entity_poly.type
_entity_poly.pdbx_seq_one_letter_code
_entity_poly.pdbx_strand_id
1 'polypeptide(L)'
;MLLDNTAIAEGQTDGVIGNLISIDPDTGNTFTYSLVTGDGDTENSLFSIVDNQLIANTVFDFETQTSYSIRVKTEDQDGLSFEKQLNINVNDINEAPTDLLLDNTAIAEGQTDGVIGNLISIDPDTGNTFTYSLVTGDGDTENSLFSIVDNQLIANTVFDFETQTSYSIRVKTEDQDGLSFERQLTIGVTNVPEPPTLNRPSSGNTFVLKGDSNERLEVKLTGYNSKLNSELGVFTVDDANGTIDGIAPDAAGYTEKALQRGQVIFSLLGNPPAGFNQSSLSRLLELNSNNNLRFYLVKDGSTDSVLNNTTPKTNVLFDISSNVRTTTLGNGFSLAWEDGSGNTAGFEDLQVTITPTDIIPTDTVISQVTSLQNKPQGELLDLRGINGPVKADFVVNREAAYNNFVGFYKVADENGGIDTNGDGSADILPEQAGYAQAAVRGRVSDLALAVNNNGTATFNNKTLQGGSVFAPFIITNGGTPDNYDNINSRIYFTFGAANSDGVDHVRLLGDNTFGFEDLTGGGDKDFNDVIVKVNLTV
;
A
#
# COMPACT_ATOMS: atom_id res chain seq x y z
N MET A 1 -10.86 -59.66 -54.59
CA MET A 1 -10.84 -59.35 -53.15
C MET A 1 -11.41 -57.96 -52.89
N LEU A 2 -12.27 -57.86 -51.87
CA LEU A 2 -12.95 -56.67 -51.35
C LEU A 2 -12.85 -56.69 -49.82
N LEU A 3 -13.01 -55.52 -49.20
CA LEU A 3 -13.23 -55.35 -47.77
C LEU A 3 -14.65 -54.77 -47.62
N ASP A 4 -15.48 -55.38 -46.77
CA ASP A 4 -16.90 -55.00 -46.64
C ASP A 4 -17.12 -53.61 -45.99
N ASN A 5 -16.16 -53.16 -45.19
CA ASN A 5 -16.10 -51.82 -44.63
C ASN A 5 -14.67 -51.27 -44.72
N THR A 6 -14.48 -50.14 -45.38
CA THR A 6 -13.16 -49.53 -45.63
C THR A 6 -12.89 -48.31 -44.76
N ALA A 7 -13.60 -48.19 -43.63
CA ALA A 7 -13.42 -47.09 -42.71
C ALA A 7 -13.50 -47.55 -41.25
N ILE A 8 -12.75 -46.87 -40.38
CA ILE A 8 -12.80 -47.05 -38.92
C ILE A 8 -13.02 -45.67 -38.29
N ALA A 9 -13.84 -45.60 -37.24
CA ALA A 9 -13.96 -44.35 -36.50
C ALA A 9 -12.68 -44.10 -35.71
N GLU A 10 -12.25 -42.85 -35.59
CA GLU A 10 -11.14 -42.55 -34.67
C GLU A 10 -11.51 -42.85 -33.22
N GLY A 11 -10.48 -42.97 -32.36
CA GLY A 11 -10.69 -43.32 -30.96
C GLY A 11 -11.22 -44.75 -30.73
N GLN A 12 -11.57 -45.50 -31.78
CA GLN A 12 -12.16 -46.83 -31.69
C GLN A 12 -11.15 -47.85 -31.14
N THR A 13 -11.54 -48.56 -30.06
CA THR A 13 -10.63 -49.45 -29.30
C THR A 13 -10.79 -50.94 -29.58
N ASP A 14 -11.89 -51.38 -30.20
CA ASP A 14 -12.09 -52.80 -30.55
C ASP A 14 -11.34 -53.22 -31.83
N GLY A 15 -10.88 -52.24 -32.62
CA GLY A 15 -9.97 -52.38 -33.75
C GLY A 15 -10.56 -53.09 -34.99
N VAL A 16 -11.75 -53.68 -34.94
CA VAL A 16 -12.30 -54.42 -36.08
C VAL A 16 -12.77 -53.45 -37.17
N ILE A 17 -12.17 -53.54 -38.35
CA ILE A 17 -12.49 -52.67 -39.49
C ILE A 17 -13.56 -53.31 -40.36
N GLY A 18 -13.35 -54.55 -40.78
CA GLY A 18 -14.24 -55.25 -41.68
C GLY A 18 -13.73 -56.64 -42.06
N ASN A 19 -14.54 -57.37 -42.81
CA ASN A 19 -14.22 -58.69 -43.34
C ASN A 19 -13.71 -58.61 -44.78
N LEU A 20 -12.63 -59.33 -45.04
CA LEU A 20 -12.08 -59.59 -46.36
C LEU A 20 -12.91 -60.66 -47.06
N ILE A 21 -13.27 -60.35 -48.31
CA ILE A 21 -14.12 -61.20 -49.16
C ILE A 21 -13.45 -61.39 -50.51
N SER A 22 -13.32 -62.64 -50.94
CA SER A 22 -12.81 -63.03 -52.26
C SER A 22 -13.90 -63.73 -53.06
N ILE A 23 -13.85 -63.56 -54.37
CA ILE A 23 -14.73 -64.24 -55.33
C ILE A 23 -13.85 -65.06 -56.26
N ASP A 24 -14.28 -66.27 -56.55
CA ASP A 24 -13.56 -67.22 -57.38
C ASP A 24 -14.54 -67.92 -58.33
N PRO A 25 -14.16 -68.15 -59.61
CA PRO A 25 -14.98 -68.92 -60.54
C PRO A 25 -15.33 -70.35 -60.06
N ASP A 26 -14.47 -70.96 -59.23
CA ASP A 26 -14.68 -72.29 -58.68
C ASP A 26 -15.56 -72.24 -57.42
N THR A 27 -16.66 -73.00 -57.43
CA THR A 27 -17.65 -72.97 -56.36
C THR A 27 -17.19 -73.73 -55.12
N GLY A 28 -17.25 -73.10 -53.95
CA GLY A 28 -16.96 -73.74 -52.67
C GLY A 28 -15.53 -73.54 -52.16
N ASN A 29 -14.74 -72.68 -52.81
CA ASN A 29 -13.38 -72.36 -52.38
C ASN A 29 -13.37 -71.69 -51.00
N THR A 30 -12.35 -72.03 -50.22
CA THR A 30 -11.97 -71.32 -48.99
C THR A 30 -10.78 -70.42 -49.28
N PHE A 31 -10.67 -69.30 -48.58
CA PHE A 31 -9.62 -68.30 -48.80
C PHE A 31 -8.87 -68.02 -47.50
N THR A 32 -7.56 -67.86 -47.63
CA THR A 32 -6.70 -67.33 -46.57
C THR A 32 -6.22 -65.94 -46.94
N TYR A 33 -6.01 -65.10 -45.93
CA TYR A 33 -5.65 -63.70 -46.11
C TYR A 33 -4.35 -63.39 -45.35
N SER A 34 -3.48 -62.59 -45.96
CA SER A 34 -2.23 -62.14 -45.34
C SER A 34 -1.83 -60.75 -45.81
N LEU A 35 -1.14 -59.99 -44.94
CA LEU A 35 -0.49 -58.75 -45.33
C LEU A 35 0.84 -59.09 -46.02
N VAL A 36 1.12 -58.43 -47.14
CA VAL A 36 2.30 -58.68 -47.98
C VAL A 36 3.03 -57.40 -48.34
N THR A 37 4.32 -57.52 -48.66
CA THR A 37 5.13 -56.37 -49.08
C THR A 37 4.88 -55.98 -50.54
N GLY A 38 5.08 -54.71 -50.89
CA GLY A 38 4.96 -54.18 -52.25
C GLY A 38 4.26 -52.82 -52.27
N ASP A 39 3.96 -52.28 -53.45
CA ASP A 39 3.30 -50.96 -53.56
C ASP A 39 2.00 -50.91 -52.72
N GLY A 40 1.94 -49.94 -51.80
CA GLY A 40 0.84 -49.73 -50.88
C GLY A 40 0.92 -50.46 -49.53
N ASP A 41 2.08 -51.01 -49.17
CA ASP A 41 2.31 -51.77 -47.92
C ASP A 41 2.83 -50.95 -46.74
N THR A 42 3.05 -49.64 -46.92
CA THR A 42 3.74 -48.76 -45.97
C THR A 42 3.17 -48.88 -44.55
N GLU A 43 1.85 -48.98 -44.40
CA GLU A 43 1.19 -49.00 -43.10
C GLU A 43 0.75 -50.40 -42.64
N ASN A 44 1.18 -51.47 -43.31
CA ASN A 44 0.81 -52.86 -42.95
C ASN A 44 1.05 -53.19 -41.47
N SER A 45 2.10 -52.63 -40.85
CA SER A 45 2.41 -52.90 -39.43
C SER A 45 1.34 -52.41 -38.45
N LEU A 46 0.50 -51.46 -38.87
CA LEU A 46 -0.60 -50.94 -38.05
C LEU A 46 -1.83 -51.86 -38.05
N PHE A 47 -1.80 -52.95 -38.83
CA PHE A 47 -2.93 -53.84 -39.00
C PHE A 47 -2.55 -55.31 -38.78
N SER A 48 -3.54 -56.11 -38.44
CA SER A 48 -3.45 -57.56 -38.41
C SER A 48 -4.66 -58.16 -39.13
N ILE A 49 -4.51 -59.40 -39.59
CA ILE A 49 -5.62 -60.17 -40.16
C ILE A 49 -5.79 -61.41 -39.29
N VAL A 50 -6.99 -61.55 -38.72
CA VAL A 50 -7.38 -62.73 -37.94
C VAL A 50 -8.55 -63.38 -38.67
N ASP A 51 -8.35 -64.62 -39.12
CA ASP A 51 -9.23 -65.31 -40.06
C ASP A 51 -9.45 -64.48 -41.35
N ASN A 52 -10.60 -63.84 -41.48
CA ASN A 52 -10.91 -62.92 -42.57
C ASN A 52 -11.15 -61.48 -42.09
N GLN A 53 -10.98 -61.18 -40.80
CA GLN A 53 -11.16 -59.83 -40.26
C GLN A 53 -9.87 -59.03 -40.35
N LEU A 54 -9.97 -57.83 -40.92
CA LEU A 54 -8.92 -56.82 -40.81
C LEU A 54 -9.10 -56.07 -39.48
N ILE A 55 -8.05 -56.06 -38.66
CA ILE A 55 -8.02 -55.50 -37.32
C ILE A 55 -6.93 -54.43 -37.24
N ALA A 56 -7.24 -53.27 -36.67
CA ALA A 56 -6.30 -52.23 -36.31
C ALA A 56 -5.51 -52.63 -35.05
N ASN A 57 -4.19 -52.46 -35.08
CA ASN A 57 -3.30 -52.71 -33.93
C ASN A 57 -3.04 -51.45 -33.09
N THR A 58 -3.65 -50.33 -33.47
CA THR A 58 -3.55 -49.04 -32.80
C THR A 58 -4.90 -48.34 -32.83
N VAL A 59 -5.09 -47.37 -31.94
CA VAL A 59 -6.15 -46.38 -32.07
C VAL A 59 -5.70 -45.34 -33.09
N PHE A 60 -6.56 -45.05 -34.06
CA PHE A 60 -6.32 -44.01 -35.06
C PHE A 60 -6.89 -42.67 -34.59
N ASP A 61 -6.29 -41.61 -35.13
CA ASP A 61 -6.55 -40.20 -34.85
C ASP A 61 -6.67 -39.51 -36.20
N PHE A 62 -7.83 -38.93 -36.49
CA PHE A 62 -8.16 -38.34 -37.77
C PHE A 62 -7.29 -37.10 -38.04
N GLU A 63 -7.07 -36.27 -37.02
CA GLU A 63 -6.26 -35.05 -37.03
C GLU A 63 -4.80 -35.36 -37.40
N THR A 64 -4.30 -36.53 -37.01
CA THR A 64 -2.97 -37.00 -37.40
C THR A 64 -2.95 -37.48 -38.85
N GLN A 65 -3.85 -38.38 -39.23
CA GLN A 65 -3.88 -38.96 -40.58
C GLN A 65 -5.24 -39.59 -40.91
N THR A 66 -5.83 -39.14 -42.01
CA THR A 66 -7.20 -39.49 -42.42
C THR A 66 -7.33 -40.77 -43.25
N SER A 67 -6.23 -41.35 -43.74
CA SER A 67 -6.26 -42.61 -44.49
C SER A 67 -4.93 -43.36 -44.46
N TYR A 68 -5.01 -44.70 -44.50
CA TYR A 68 -3.90 -45.62 -44.43
C TYR A 68 -3.96 -46.62 -45.59
N SER A 69 -2.80 -47.03 -46.12
CA SER A 69 -2.72 -48.01 -47.20
C SER A 69 -2.17 -49.34 -46.69
N ILE A 70 -2.84 -50.42 -47.05
CA ILE A 70 -2.35 -51.79 -46.82
C ILE A 70 -2.34 -52.59 -48.10
N ARG A 71 -1.44 -53.59 -48.16
CA ARG A 71 -1.42 -54.56 -49.25
C ARG A 71 -1.74 -55.95 -48.73
N VAL A 72 -2.85 -56.49 -49.22
CA VAL A 72 -3.37 -57.79 -48.80
C VAL A 72 -3.23 -58.79 -49.94
N LYS A 73 -2.87 -60.03 -49.60
CA LYS A 73 -2.91 -61.20 -50.48
C LYS A 73 -4.06 -62.10 -50.04
N THR A 74 -4.87 -62.54 -51.01
CA THR A 74 -5.79 -63.67 -50.85
C THR A 74 -5.22 -64.87 -51.59
N GLU A 75 -5.35 -66.07 -51.01
CA GLU A 75 -4.94 -67.34 -51.60
C GLU A 75 -6.06 -68.37 -51.46
N ASP A 76 -6.38 -69.07 -52.55
CA ASP A 76 -7.36 -70.15 -52.55
C ASP A 76 -6.76 -71.47 -52.01
N GLN A 77 -7.59 -72.50 -51.88
CA GLN A 77 -7.16 -73.82 -51.37
C GLN A 77 -6.14 -74.54 -52.26
N ASP A 78 -6.03 -74.15 -53.54
CA ASP A 78 -5.15 -74.74 -54.54
C ASP A 78 -3.83 -73.94 -54.70
N GLY A 79 -3.67 -72.84 -53.95
CA GLY A 79 -2.46 -72.02 -53.87
C GLY A 79 -2.39 -70.90 -54.91
N LEU A 80 -3.46 -70.61 -55.66
CA LEU A 80 -3.51 -69.44 -56.54
C LEU A 80 -3.81 -68.18 -55.72
N SER A 81 -3.12 -67.09 -56.03
CA SER A 81 -3.18 -65.87 -55.23
C SER A 81 -3.44 -64.61 -56.01
N PHE A 82 -4.09 -63.65 -55.36
CA PHE A 82 -4.29 -62.30 -55.84
C PHE A 82 -3.95 -61.28 -54.75
N GLU A 83 -3.22 -60.23 -55.13
CA GLU A 83 -2.84 -59.14 -54.22
C GLU A 83 -3.55 -57.86 -54.60
N LYS A 84 -3.92 -57.06 -53.59
CA LYS A 84 -4.56 -55.77 -53.79
C LYS A 84 -4.18 -54.80 -52.70
N GLN A 85 -3.93 -53.55 -53.11
CA GLN A 85 -3.87 -52.42 -52.19
C GLN A 85 -5.30 -52.04 -51.75
N LEU A 86 -5.49 -51.89 -50.44
CA LEU A 86 -6.72 -51.40 -49.84
C LEU A 86 -6.41 -50.11 -49.10
N ASN A 87 -7.28 -49.12 -49.24
CA ASN A 87 -7.21 -47.88 -48.47
C ASN A 87 -8.23 -47.97 -47.34
N ILE A 88 -7.78 -47.69 -46.12
CA ILE A 88 -8.59 -47.63 -44.91
C ILE A 88 -8.73 -46.16 -44.55
N ASN A 89 -9.94 -45.65 -44.57
CA ASN A 89 -10.21 -44.27 -44.15
C ASN A 89 -10.41 -44.24 -42.64
N VAL A 90 -10.02 -43.14 -42.02
CA VAL A 90 -10.44 -42.80 -40.65
C VAL A 90 -11.63 -41.87 -40.78
N ASN A 91 -12.70 -42.15 -40.05
CA ASN A 91 -13.83 -41.24 -39.93
C ASN A 91 -13.62 -40.37 -38.70
N ASP A 92 -13.69 -39.07 -38.95
CA ASP A 92 -13.73 -37.99 -37.96
C ASP A 92 -14.90 -38.17 -36.98
N ILE A 93 -14.63 -38.08 -35.67
CA ILE A 93 -15.60 -38.10 -34.58
C ILE A 93 -15.34 -36.94 -33.64
N ASN A 94 -16.33 -36.04 -33.53
CA ASN A 94 -16.27 -34.90 -32.62
C ASN A 94 -15.77 -35.27 -31.21
N GLU A 95 -14.68 -34.65 -30.80
CA GLU A 95 -14.11 -34.71 -29.47
C GLU A 95 -14.45 -33.49 -28.62
N ALA A 96 -14.26 -33.62 -27.31
CA ALA A 96 -14.47 -32.49 -26.40
C ALA A 96 -13.32 -31.48 -26.52
N PRO A 97 -13.58 -30.19 -26.23
CA PRO A 97 -12.51 -29.23 -26.04
C PRO A 97 -11.48 -29.70 -25.01
N THR A 98 -10.22 -29.42 -25.26
CA THR A 98 -9.09 -29.83 -24.41
C THR A 98 -8.57 -28.68 -23.55
N ASP A 99 -8.84 -27.44 -23.92
CA ASP A 99 -8.50 -26.28 -23.10
C ASP A 99 -9.43 -25.07 -23.34
N LEU A 100 -9.39 -24.14 -22.38
CA LEU A 100 -10.05 -22.84 -22.41
C LEU A 100 -9.07 -21.77 -21.96
N LEU A 101 -8.85 -20.76 -22.80
CA LEU A 101 -7.96 -19.64 -22.57
C LEU A 101 -8.75 -18.32 -22.52
N LEU A 102 -8.10 -17.30 -21.98
CA LEU A 102 -8.56 -15.92 -22.00
C LEU A 102 -7.39 -15.06 -22.49
N ASP A 103 -7.58 -14.31 -23.57
CA ASP A 103 -6.49 -13.56 -24.24
C ASP A 103 -5.92 -12.41 -23.40
N ASN A 104 -6.73 -11.85 -22.50
CA ASN A 104 -6.32 -10.88 -21.50
C ASN A 104 -6.90 -11.25 -20.13
N THR A 105 -6.03 -11.48 -19.15
CA THR A 105 -6.39 -11.98 -17.82
C THR A 105 -6.41 -10.88 -16.77
N ALA A 106 -6.39 -9.61 -17.17
CA ALA A 106 -6.43 -8.49 -16.24
C ALA A 106 -7.28 -7.33 -16.75
N ILE A 107 -7.84 -6.57 -15.82
CA ILE A 107 -8.59 -5.33 -16.07
C ILE A 107 -7.99 -4.20 -15.24
N ALA A 108 -7.97 -2.98 -15.78
CA ALA A 108 -7.59 -1.80 -15.01
C ALA A 108 -8.70 -1.49 -14.00
N GLU A 109 -8.34 -1.10 -12.79
CA GLU A 109 -9.34 -0.57 -11.86
C GLU A 109 -10.02 0.69 -12.41
N GLY A 110 -11.21 1.01 -11.91
CA GLY A 110 -11.97 2.16 -12.41
C GLY A 110 -12.52 2.00 -13.83
N GLN A 111 -12.19 0.93 -14.55
CA GLN A 111 -12.62 0.70 -15.92
C GLN A 111 -14.14 0.43 -16.00
N THR A 112 -14.83 1.14 -16.88
CA THR A 112 -16.32 1.17 -16.94
C THR A 112 -16.93 0.46 -18.13
N ASP A 113 -16.17 0.16 -19.19
CA ASP A 113 -16.66 -0.64 -20.32
C ASP A 113 -16.75 -2.14 -19.99
N GLY A 114 -16.04 -2.57 -18.96
CA GLY A 114 -16.09 -3.90 -18.35
C GLY A 114 -15.47 -5.02 -19.19
N VAL A 115 -15.06 -4.78 -20.44
CA VAL A 115 -14.50 -5.84 -21.30
C VAL A 115 -13.11 -6.23 -20.81
N ILE A 116 -12.95 -7.50 -20.42
CA ILE A 116 -11.68 -8.03 -19.92
C ILE A 116 -10.91 -8.64 -21.07
N GLY A 117 -11.50 -9.59 -21.78
CA GLY A 117 -10.86 -10.32 -22.86
C GLY A 117 -11.80 -11.30 -23.55
N ASN A 118 -11.31 -11.96 -24.58
CA ASN A 118 -12.01 -13.00 -25.33
C ASN A 118 -11.61 -14.39 -24.84
N LEU A 119 -12.62 -15.22 -24.62
CA LEU A 119 -12.48 -16.64 -24.38
C LEU A 119 -12.14 -17.36 -25.69
N ILE A 120 -11.21 -18.32 -25.59
CA ILE A 120 -10.69 -19.09 -26.71
C ILE A 120 -10.64 -20.56 -26.30
N SER A 121 -11.35 -21.41 -27.04
CA SER A 121 -11.29 -22.87 -26.85
C SER A 121 -10.16 -23.49 -27.68
N ILE A 122 -9.57 -24.55 -27.15
CA ILE A 122 -8.64 -25.43 -27.87
C ILE A 122 -9.32 -26.78 -28.05
N ASP A 123 -9.44 -27.22 -29.29
CA ASP A 123 -10.28 -28.34 -29.68
C ASP A 123 -9.55 -29.14 -30.78
N PRO A 124 -9.57 -30.48 -30.76
CA PRO A 124 -8.98 -31.30 -31.83
C PRO A 124 -9.66 -31.05 -33.18
N ASP A 125 -10.98 -30.93 -33.18
CA ASP A 125 -11.79 -30.79 -34.38
C ASP A 125 -11.72 -29.38 -34.98
N THR A 126 -11.22 -29.28 -36.21
CA THR A 126 -11.07 -27.98 -36.86
C THR A 126 -12.40 -27.43 -37.38
N GLY A 127 -12.66 -26.15 -37.12
CA GLY A 127 -13.86 -25.47 -37.64
C GLY A 127 -15.08 -25.53 -36.72
N ASN A 128 -14.93 -26.16 -35.54
CA ASN A 128 -15.95 -26.14 -34.50
C ASN A 128 -16.31 -24.72 -34.05
N THR A 129 -17.57 -24.54 -33.67
CA THR A 129 -18.07 -23.32 -33.03
C THR A 129 -18.29 -23.59 -31.55
N PHE A 130 -18.02 -22.60 -30.71
CA PHE A 130 -18.05 -22.76 -29.25
C PHE A 130 -19.01 -21.78 -28.60
N THR A 131 -19.67 -22.24 -27.55
CA THR A 131 -20.39 -21.41 -26.61
C THR A 131 -19.69 -21.42 -25.26
N TYR A 132 -19.90 -20.35 -24.48
CA TYR A 132 -19.22 -20.13 -23.21
C TYR A 132 -20.24 -19.79 -22.12
N SER A 133 -20.02 -20.30 -20.91
CA SER A 133 -20.88 -20.01 -19.76
C SER A 133 -20.12 -20.05 -18.43
N LEU A 134 -20.57 -19.25 -17.46
CA LEU A 134 -20.11 -19.34 -16.08
C LEU A 134 -20.83 -20.51 -15.38
N VAL A 135 -20.09 -21.37 -14.71
CA VAL A 135 -20.60 -22.59 -14.07
C VAL A 135 -20.16 -22.69 -12.62
N THR A 136 -20.91 -23.44 -11.81
CA THR A 136 -20.60 -23.65 -10.39
C THR A 136 -19.51 -24.70 -10.20
N GLY A 137 -18.71 -24.59 -9.14
CA GLY A 137 -17.66 -25.55 -8.79
C GLY A 137 -16.43 -24.87 -8.17
N ASP A 138 -15.34 -25.62 -8.02
CA ASP A 138 -14.10 -25.05 -7.47
C ASP A 138 -13.64 -23.84 -8.31
N GLY A 139 -13.47 -22.69 -7.65
CA GLY A 139 -13.06 -21.43 -8.27
C GLY A 139 -14.20 -20.51 -8.73
N ASP A 140 -15.46 -20.79 -8.39
CA ASP A 140 -16.66 -20.04 -8.84
C ASP A 140 -17.09 -18.87 -7.94
N THR A 141 -16.34 -18.59 -6.87
CA THR A 141 -16.76 -17.69 -5.77
C THR A 141 -17.18 -16.31 -6.28
N GLU A 142 -16.50 -15.80 -7.31
CA GLU A 142 -16.75 -14.46 -7.84
C GLU A 142 -17.46 -14.45 -9.20
N ASN A 143 -18.02 -15.57 -9.67
CA ASN A 143 -18.77 -15.65 -10.93
C ASN A 143 -19.84 -14.55 -11.06
N SER A 144 -20.49 -14.15 -9.96
CA SER A 144 -21.54 -13.12 -9.97
C SER A 144 -21.04 -11.72 -10.38
N LEU A 145 -19.74 -11.46 -10.28
CA LEU A 145 -19.12 -10.20 -10.70
C LEU A 145 -18.85 -10.13 -12.21
N PHE A 146 -19.13 -11.20 -12.95
CA PHE A 146 -18.82 -11.31 -14.37
C PHE A 146 -20.02 -11.78 -15.20
N SER A 147 -19.99 -11.47 -16.48
CA SER A 147 -20.90 -12.00 -17.50
C SER A 147 -20.11 -12.39 -18.73
N ILE A 148 -20.71 -13.24 -19.57
CA ILE A 148 -20.15 -13.60 -20.86
C ILE A 148 -21.16 -13.20 -21.93
N VAL A 149 -20.70 -12.41 -22.91
CA VAL A 149 -21.47 -12.01 -24.09
C VAL A 149 -20.71 -12.47 -25.31
N ASP A 150 -21.31 -13.36 -26.09
CA ASP A 150 -20.63 -14.11 -27.15
C ASP A 150 -19.40 -14.85 -26.58
N ASN A 151 -18.18 -14.42 -26.91
CA ASN A 151 -16.94 -14.94 -26.33
C ASN A 151 -16.24 -13.93 -25.42
N GLN A 152 -16.82 -12.76 -25.14
CA GLN A 152 -16.21 -11.74 -24.29
C GLN A 152 -16.56 -11.98 -22.83
N LEU A 153 -15.52 -12.03 -21.99
CA LEU A 153 -15.68 -11.94 -20.54
C LEU A 153 -15.81 -10.46 -20.16
N ILE A 154 -16.90 -10.12 -19.47
CA ILE A 154 -17.27 -8.77 -19.10
C ILE A 154 -17.43 -8.66 -17.58
N ALA A 155 -16.85 -7.64 -16.98
CA ALA A 155 -17.06 -7.26 -15.60
C ALA A 155 -18.43 -6.59 -15.42
N ASN A 156 -19.19 -7.02 -14.42
CA ASN A 156 -20.48 -6.44 -14.04
C ASN A 156 -20.34 -5.34 -12.97
N THR A 157 -19.12 -5.03 -12.56
CA THR A 157 -18.79 -4.00 -11.56
C THR A 157 -17.53 -3.27 -11.99
N VAL A 158 -17.34 -2.07 -11.44
CA VAL A 158 -16.05 -1.41 -11.44
C VAL A 158 -15.21 -2.04 -10.32
N PHE A 159 -14.01 -2.50 -10.65
CA PHE A 159 -13.06 -3.03 -9.67
C PHE A 159 -12.22 -1.91 -9.07
N ASP A 160 -11.78 -2.14 -7.84
CA ASP A 160 -10.95 -1.25 -7.01
C ASP A 160 -9.77 -2.13 -6.53
N PHE A 161 -8.56 -1.75 -6.94
CA PHE A 161 -7.35 -2.54 -6.69
C PHE A 161 -7.04 -2.61 -5.19
N GLU A 162 -7.23 -1.52 -4.46
CA GLU A 162 -7.01 -1.42 -3.01
C GLU A 162 -7.99 -2.28 -2.22
N THR A 163 -9.15 -2.62 -2.81
CA THR A 163 -10.11 -3.56 -2.22
C THR A 163 -9.69 -5.02 -2.46
N GLN A 164 -9.41 -5.41 -3.70
CA GLN A 164 -9.02 -6.79 -4.04
C GLN A 164 -8.31 -6.84 -5.40
N THR A 165 -7.14 -7.47 -5.44
CA THR A 165 -6.25 -7.46 -6.63
C THR A 165 -6.49 -8.60 -7.61
N SER A 166 -7.30 -9.60 -7.25
CA SER A 166 -7.56 -10.76 -8.12
C SER A 166 -8.87 -11.47 -7.77
N TYR A 167 -9.53 -12.00 -8.79
CA TYR A 167 -10.81 -12.72 -8.69
C TYR A 167 -10.72 -14.09 -9.37
N SER A 168 -11.50 -15.05 -8.90
CA SER A 168 -11.59 -16.38 -9.48
C SER A 168 -12.97 -16.60 -10.11
N ILE A 169 -12.96 -17.15 -11.33
CA ILE A 169 -14.18 -17.59 -12.01
C ILE A 169 -14.02 -19.00 -12.55
N ARG A 170 -15.13 -19.69 -12.75
CA ARG A 170 -15.16 -20.99 -13.42
C ARG A 170 -16.01 -20.92 -14.68
N VAL A 171 -15.38 -21.22 -15.81
CA VAL A 171 -15.99 -21.07 -17.14
C VAL A 171 -16.01 -22.43 -17.83
N LYS A 172 -17.14 -22.72 -18.49
CA LYS A 172 -17.35 -23.85 -19.37
C LYS A 172 -17.28 -23.38 -20.83
N THR A 173 -16.58 -24.13 -21.66
CA THR A 173 -16.73 -24.10 -23.12
C THR A 173 -17.42 -25.37 -23.60
N GLU A 174 -18.34 -25.23 -24.55
CA GLU A 174 -19.09 -26.32 -25.16
C GLU A 174 -19.02 -26.17 -26.68
N ASP A 175 -18.68 -27.24 -27.39
CA ASP A 175 -18.69 -27.29 -28.85
C ASP A 175 -20.12 -27.31 -29.42
N GLN A 176 -20.23 -27.40 -30.75
CA GLN A 176 -21.52 -27.38 -31.45
C GLN A 176 -22.35 -28.66 -31.26
N ASP A 177 -21.72 -29.75 -30.84
CA ASP A 177 -22.32 -31.09 -30.67
C ASP A 177 -22.56 -31.43 -29.18
N GLY A 178 -22.19 -30.53 -28.27
CA GLY A 178 -22.48 -30.56 -26.84
C GLY A 178 -21.39 -31.18 -25.97
N LEU A 179 -20.21 -31.52 -26.50
CA LEU A 179 -19.07 -31.90 -25.65
C LEU A 179 -18.41 -30.65 -25.07
N SER A 180 -17.79 -30.80 -23.90
CA SER A 180 -17.41 -29.62 -23.12
C SER A 180 -16.21 -29.79 -22.21
N PHE A 181 -15.61 -28.66 -21.87
CA PHE A 181 -14.50 -28.51 -20.95
C PHE A 181 -14.74 -27.35 -20.00
N GLU A 182 -14.29 -27.48 -18.75
CA GLU A 182 -14.40 -26.44 -17.75
C GLU A 182 -13.04 -26.08 -17.17
N ARG A 183 -12.81 -24.79 -16.93
CA ARG A 183 -11.57 -24.29 -16.34
C ARG A 183 -11.83 -23.16 -15.35
N GLN A 184 -11.05 -23.16 -14.27
CA GLN A 184 -10.92 -22.00 -13.41
C GLN A 184 -9.98 -20.98 -14.06
N LEU A 185 -10.43 -19.72 -14.15
CA LEU A 185 -9.63 -18.59 -14.62
C LEU A 185 -9.43 -17.60 -13.47
N THR A 186 -8.24 -17.01 -13.41
CA THR A 186 -7.91 -15.93 -12.48
C THR A 186 -7.88 -14.62 -13.24
N ILE A 187 -8.64 -13.64 -12.76
CA ILE A 187 -8.71 -12.29 -13.32
C ILE A 187 -7.97 -11.34 -12.38
N GLY A 188 -6.88 -10.75 -12.84
CA GLY A 188 -6.15 -9.72 -12.11
C GLY A 188 -6.81 -8.35 -12.23
N VAL A 189 -6.65 -7.52 -11.21
CA VAL A 189 -6.87 -6.08 -11.29
C VAL A 189 -5.51 -5.41 -11.37
N THR A 190 -5.36 -4.44 -12.26
CA THR A 190 -4.16 -3.62 -12.36
C THR A 190 -4.44 -2.25 -11.76
N ASN A 191 -3.54 -1.81 -10.86
CA ASN A 191 -3.67 -0.50 -10.24
C ASN A 191 -3.48 0.62 -11.28
N VAL A 192 -4.32 1.64 -11.18
CA VAL A 192 -4.23 2.91 -11.90
C VAL A 192 -4.00 4.02 -10.87
N PRO A 193 -2.98 4.88 -11.02
CA PRO A 193 -2.70 5.89 -9.99
C PRO A 193 -3.88 6.83 -9.71
N GLU A 194 -4.26 6.96 -8.43
CA GLU A 194 -5.35 7.82 -7.98
C GLU A 194 -4.87 8.89 -6.99
N PRO A 195 -5.40 10.13 -7.05
CA PRO A 195 -5.10 11.13 -6.04
C PRO A 195 -5.72 10.72 -4.69
N PRO A 196 -5.05 10.98 -3.55
CA PRO A 196 -5.60 10.61 -2.27
C PRO A 196 -6.91 11.31 -1.97
N THR A 197 -7.82 10.59 -1.33
CA THR A 197 -9.11 11.11 -0.90
C THR A 197 -9.25 11.04 0.61
N LEU A 198 -9.96 12.01 1.18
CA LEU A 198 -10.29 12.03 2.59
C LEU A 198 -11.80 12.01 2.72
N ASN A 199 -12.33 10.92 3.24
CA ASN A 199 -13.76 10.71 3.37
C ASN A 199 -14.17 10.79 4.84
N ARG A 200 -15.35 11.33 5.13
CA ARG A 200 -15.95 11.28 6.47
C ARG A 200 -17.40 10.78 6.34
N PRO A 201 -17.80 9.68 7.00
CA PRO A 201 -19.16 9.19 6.94
C PRO A 201 -20.12 10.23 7.55
N SER A 202 -21.36 10.24 7.07
CA SER A 202 -22.39 11.18 7.53
C SER A 202 -22.77 10.98 8.99
N SER A 203 -22.64 9.75 9.50
CA SER A 203 -22.79 9.39 10.90
C SER A 203 -21.41 8.99 11.46
N GLY A 204 -20.69 9.95 12.05
CA GLY A 204 -19.40 9.69 12.71
C GLY A 204 -18.43 10.86 12.64
N ASN A 205 -17.32 10.72 13.37
CA ASN A 205 -16.21 11.67 13.39
C ASN A 205 -14.91 11.08 12.83
N THR A 206 -14.97 9.87 12.31
CA THR A 206 -13.82 9.14 11.77
C THR A 206 -13.57 9.54 10.32
N PHE A 207 -12.38 10.03 10.01
CA PHE A 207 -11.96 10.32 8.64
C PHE A 207 -11.23 9.11 8.07
N VAL A 208 -11.45 8.78 6.81
CA VAL A 208 -10.78 7.68 6.12
C VAL A 208 -9.92 8.29 5.01
N LEU A 209 -8.61 8.19 5.18
CA LEU A 209 -7.64 8.59 4.17
C LEU A 209 -7.40 7.40 3.23
N LYS A 210 -7.67 7.56 1.94
CA LYS A 210 -7.50 6.53 0.91
C LYS A 210 -6.55 7.00 -0.18
N GLY A 211 -5.81 6.05 -0.76
CA GLY A 211 -4.95 6.19 -1.93
C GLY A 211 -4.11 4.92 -2.13
N ASP A 212 -3.19 4.94 -3.09
CA ASP A 212 -2.44 3.77 -3.56
C ASP A 212 -1.39 3.26 -2.53
N SER A 213 -0.96 4.08 -1.58
CA SER A 213 0.16 3.72 -0.67
C SER A 213 0.18 4.50 0.66
N ASN A 214 1.30 5.12 1.00
CA ASN A 214 1.39 6.07 2.10
C ASN A 214 0.93 7.43 1.59
N GLU A 215 -0.17 7.90 2.17
CA GLU A 215 -0.82 9.13 1.76
C GLU A 215 -0.43 10.30 2.63
N ARG A 216 -0.50 11.49 2.04
CA ARG A 216 -0.20 12.74 2.74
C ARG A 216 -1.45 13.50 3.10
N LEU A 217 -1.45 14.03 4.32
CA LEU A 217 -2.48 14.92 4.82
C LEU A 217 -1.84 16.25 5.22
N GLU A 218 -2.15 17.31 4.50
CA GLU A 218 -1.78 18.67 4.89
C GLU A 218 -2.77 19.17 5.95
N VAL A 219 -2.24 19.62 7.08
CA VAL A 219 -2.99 20.33 8.12
C VAL A 219 -2.46 21.75 8.19
N LYS A 220 -3.34 22.73 7.99
CA LYS A 220 -2.98 24.16 7.99
C LYS A 220 -3.80 24.92 9.01
N LEU A 221 -3.14 25.71 9.84
CA LEU A 221 -3.80 26.64 10.75
C LEU A 221 -4.44 27.78 9.97
N THR A 222 -5.72 28.04 10.22
CA THR A 222 -6.49 29.11 9.59
C THR A 222 -7.02 30.14 10.59
N GLY A 223 -7.03 29.81 11.89
CA GLY A 223 -7.37 30.73 12.96
C GLY A 223 -6.96 30.20 14.33
N TYR A 224 -6.57 31.11 15.23
CA TYR A 224 -6.35 30.81 16.64
C TYR A 224 -6.73 32.03 17.49
N ASN A 225 -7.68 31.85 18.40
CA ASN A 225 -8.19 32.91 19.28
C ASN A 225 -8.22 32.49 20.76
N SER A 226 -7.72 31.30 21.07
CA SER A 226 -7.55 30.86 22.45
C SER A 226 -6.43 31.61 23.16
N LYS A 227 -6.59 31.78 24.48
CA LYS A 227 -5.52 32.28 25.37
C LYS A 227 -4.72 31.15 26.02
N LEU A 228 -5.14 29.91 25.82
CA LEU A 228 -4.47 28.74 26.37
C LEU A 228 -3.35 28.31 25.42
N ASN A 229 -2.38 27.58 25.95
CA ASN A 229 -1.42 26.86 25.12
C ASN A 229 -2.02 25.49 24.80
N SER A 230 -2.24 25.20 23.52
CA SER A 230 -3.00 24.02 23.12
C SER A 230 -2.25 23.17 22.13
N GLU A 231 -2.42 21.86 22.17
CA GLU A 231 -1.78 20.93 21.24
C GLU A 231 -2.83 20.15 20.45
N LEU A 232 -2.77 20.29 19.12
CA LEU A 232 -3.61 19.54 18.20
C LEU A 232 -2.88 18.25 17.81
N GLY A 233 -3.58 17.13 17.87
CA GLY A 233 -3.07 15.84 17.41
C GLY A 233 -4.09 15.06 16.59
N VAL A 234 -3.57 14.05 15.90
CA VAL A 234 -4.34 13.05 15.13
C VAL A 234 -3.97 11.66 15.62
N PHE A 235 -4.88 10.71 15.59
CA PHE A 235 -4.63 9.33 16.00
C PHE A 235 -5.41 8.36 15.12
N THR A 236 -4.92 7.12 15.05
CA THR A 236 -5.57 6.04 14.31
C THR A 236 -6.52 5.24 15.19
N VAL A 237 -7.65 4.84 14.60
CA VAL A 237 -8.67 3.97 15.22
C VAL A 237 -8.85 2.70 14.38
N ASP A 238 -9.36 1.64 14.99
CA ASP A 238 -9.44 0.32 14.36
C ASP A 238 -10.63 0.20 13.40
N ASP A 239 -11.67 1.00 13.60
CA ASP A 239 -12.91 0.93 12.82
C ASP A 239 -13.61 2.29 12.67
N ALA A 240 -14.70 2.28 11.88
CA ALA A 240 -15.51 3.47 11.64
C ALA A 240 -16.18 4.04 12.91
N ASN A 241 -16.37 3.21 13.95
CA ASN A 241 -16.95 3.64 15.23
C ASN A 241 -15.90 4.31 16.14
N GLY A 242 -14.63 4.32 15.72
CA GLY A 242 -13.55 4.94 16.45
C GLY A 242 -13.03 4.07 17.60
N THR A 243 -13.16 2.75 17.55
CA THR A 243 -12.63 1.89 18.61
C THR A 243 -11.10 1.80 18.57
N ILE A 244 -10.47 1.55 19.72
CA ILE A 244 -9.02 1.30 19.84
C ILE A 244 -8.78 0.08 20.73
N ASP A 245 -8.16 -0.96 20.18
CA ASP A 245 -7.94 -2.26 20.82
C ASP A 245 -9.26 -2.82 21.43
N GLY A 246 -10.39 -2.63 20.74
CA GLY A 246 -11.73 -3.00 21.21
C GLY A 246 -12.35 -2.09 22.27
N ILE A 247 -11.69 -0.99 22.64
CA ILE A 247 -12.21 0.03 23.57
C ILE A 247 -12.97 1.08 22.78
N ALA A 248 -14.25 1.26 23.08
CA ALA A 248 -15.09 2.29 22.47
C ALA A 248 -14.71 3.70 22.96
N PRO A 249 -15.01 4.75 22.16
CA PRO A 249 -14.92 6.13 22.64
C PRO A 249 -15.64 6.31 23.99
N ASP A 250 -15.10 7.19 24.85
CA ASP A 250 -15.57 7.50 26.21
C ASP A 250 -15.48 6.36 27.24
N ALA A 251 -15.09 5.15 26.85
CA ALA A 251 -14.82 4.07 27.79
C ALA A 251 -13.51 4.32 28.58
N ALA A 252 -13.42 3.73 29.78
CA ALA A 252 -12.24 3.84 30.62
C ALA A 252 -11.00 3.33 29.88
N GLY A 253 -9.95 4.15 29.84
CA GLY A 253 -8.69 3.85 29.15
C GLY A 253 -8.62 4.32 27.70
N TYR A 254 -9.73 4.75 27.08
CA TYR A 254 -9.75 5.22 25.70
C TYR A 254 -8.80 6.40 25.47
N THR A 255 -8.86 7.43 26.34
CA THR A 255 -7.98 8.62 26.21
C THR A 255 -6.50 8.25 26.20
N GLU A 256 -6.07 7.36 27.08
CA GLU A 256 -4.67 6.93 27.16
C GLU A 256 -4.23 6.27 25.85
N LYS A 257 -5.06 5.35 25.33
CA LYS A 257 -4.79 4.62 24.10
C LYS A 257 -4.79 5.52 22.87
N ALA A 258 -5.73 6.48 22.80
CA ALA A 258 -5.79 7.47 21.74
C ALA A 258 -4.53 8.33 21.69
N LEU A 259 -4.07 8.84 22.84
CA LEU A 259 -2.85 9.64 22.93
C LEU A 259 -1.59 8.81 22.64
N GLN A 260 -1.52 7.55 23.07
CA GLN A 260 -0.41 6.64 22.76
C GLN A 260 -0.30 6.30 21.26
N ARG A 261 -1.42 6.31 20.53
CA ARG A 261 -1.47 6.21 19.06
C ARG A 261 -1.42 7.58 18.37
N GLY A 262 -1.32 8.66 19.15
CA GLY A 262 -1.39 10.03 18.69
C GLY A 262 -0.10 10.48 18.03
N GLN A 263 -0.25 11.31 17.01
CA GLN A 263 0.79 12.10 16.38
C GLN A 263 0.47 13.58 16.61
N VAL A 264 1.43 14.33 17.13
CA VAL A 264 1.30 15.77 17.29
C VAL A 264 1.30 16.43 15.91
N ILE A 265 0.36 17.36 15.71
CA ILE A 265 0.33 18.22 14.53
C ILE A 265 1.09 19.50 14.85
N PHE A 266 0.64 20.28 15.84
CA PHE A 266 1.33 21.44 16.40
C PHE A 266 0.94 21.69 17.85
N SER A 267 1.85 22.33 18.60
CA SER A 267 1.52 23.11 19.79
C SER A 267 1.32 24.59 19.42
N LEU A 268 0.29 25.22 19.95
CA LEU A 268 -0.16 26.58 19.65
C LEU A 268 -0.09 27.43 20.91
N LEU A 269 0.43 28.65 20.78
CA LEU A 269 0.68 29.53 21.90
C LEU A 269 -0.48 30.51 22.10
N GLY A 270 -0.92 30.69 23.35
CA GLY A 270 -1.92 31.68 23.72
C GLY A 270 -1.40 33.12 23.63
N ASN A 271 -0.09 33.29 23.79
CA ASN A 271 0.62 34.57 23.67
C ASN A 271 1.92 34.38 22.87
N PRO A 272 1.88 34.39 21.52
CA PRO A 272 3.08 34.29 20.70
C PRO A 272 3.94 35.55 20.82
N PRO A 273 5.28 35.42 20.77
CA PRO A 273 6.19 36.54 20.92
C PRO A 273 6.11 37.49 19.72
N ALA A 274 6.45 38.75 19.92
CA ALA A 274 6.50 39.73 18.85
C ALA A 274 7.33 39.25 17.64
N GLY A 275 6.76 39.34 16.44
CA GLY A 275 7.40 38.93 15.19
C GLY A 275 7.17 37.49 14.76
N PHE A 276 6.65 36.62 15.64
CA PHE A 276 6.25 35.26 15.29
C PHE A 276 4.83 35.21 14.72
N ASN A 277 4.68 34.71 13.50
CA ASN A 277 3.37 34.55 12.86
C ASN A 277 2.87 33.10 12.97
N GLN A 278 2.15 32.80 14.04
CA GLN A 278 1.55 31.49 14.27
C GLN A 278 0.49 31.10 13.23
N SER A 279 -0.19 32.07 12.62
CA SER A 279 -1.21 31.79 11.57
C SER A 279 -0.65 31.18 10.28
N SER A 280 0.68 31.07 10.16
CA SER A 280 1.36 30.48 9.00
C SER A 280 1.77 29.02 9.19
N LEU A 281 1.40 28.39 10.31
CA LEU A 281 1.80 27.02 10.63
C LEU A 281 1.05 25.99 9.77
N SER A 282 1.82 25.04 9.25
CA SER A 282 1.37 23.92 8.42
C SER A 282 2.19 22.67 8.74
N ARG A 283 1.56 21.50 8.58
CA ARG A 283 2.07 20.18 8.91
C ARG A 283 1.71 19.28 7.76
N LEU A 284 2.70 18.60 7.23
CA LEU A 284 2.47 17.51 6.29
C LEU A 284 2.63 16.20 7.04
N LEU A 285 1.54 15.47 7.18
CA LEU A 285 1.54 14.14 7.79
C LEU A 285 1.67 13.09 6.71
N GLU A 286 2.48 12.05 6.93
CA GLU A 286 2.52 10.83 6.13
C GLU A 286 1.83 9.71 6.93
N LEU A 287 0.77 9.14 6.36
CA LEU A 287 -0.12 8.17 7.01
C LEU A 287 -0.40 7.02 6.04
N ASN A 288 -0.55 5.79 6.54
CA ASN A 288 -0.91 4.67 5.67
C ASN A 288 -2.32 4.88 5.08
N SER A 289 -2.51 4.50 3.81
CA SER A 289 -3.83 4.41 3.19
C SER A 289 -4.76 3.46 3.96
N ASN A 290 -6.06 3.73 3.86
CA ASN A 290 -7.15 3.06 4.56
C ASN A 290 -7.14 3.21 6.09
N ASN A 291 -6.28 4.06 6.65
CA ASN A 291 -6.33 4.40 8.06
C ASN A 291 -7.59 5.19 8.40
N ASN A 292 -8.26 4.76 9.47
CA ASN A 292 -9.29 5.53 10.13
C ASN A 292 -8.62 6.53 11.10
N LEU A 293 -8.89 7.82 10.91
CA LEU A 293 -8.28 8.93 11.62
C LEU A 293 -9.31 9.65 12.48
N ARG A 294 -8.89 10.08 13.66
CA ARG A 294 -9.61 11.02 14.51
C ARG A 294 -8.66 12.07 15.06
N PHE A 295 -9.22 13.18 15.51
CA PHE A 295 -8.45 14.30 16.03
C PHE A 295 -8.74 14.55 17.51
N TYR A 296 -7.75 15.10 18.22
CA TYR A 296 -7.90 15.59 19.57
C TYR A 296 -7.19 16.92 19.75
N LEU A 297 -7.67 17.69 20.71
CA LEU A 297 -7.05 18.92 21.20
C LEU A 297 -6.74 18.73 22.68
N VAL A 298 -5.48 18.88 23.09
CA VAL A 298 -5.13 19.05 24.50
C VAL A 298 -5.11 20.54 24.78
N LYS A 299 -6.07 21.04 25.57
CA LYS A 299 -6.06 22.44 25.98
C LYS A 299 -5.17 22.65 27.20
N ASP A 300 -4.48 23.78 27.27
CA ASP A 300 -3.59 24.15 28.38
C ASP A 300 -2.59 23.03 28.74
N GLY A 301 -1.95 22.44 27.72
CA GLY A 301 -1.03 21.32 27.88
C GLY A 301 -0.68 20.62 26.56
N SER A 302 0.02 19.49 26.68
CA SER A 302 0.44 18.63 25.57
C SER A 302 0.07 17.16 25.78
N THR A 303 0.15 16.38 24.72
CA THR A 303 0.01 14.92 24.70
C THR A 303 0.92 14.28 25.74
N ASP A 304 2.21 14.61 25.73
CA ASP A 304 3.20 14.09 26.66
C ASP A 304 2.89 14.47 28.11
N SER A 305 2.42 15.70 28.34
CA SER A 305 2.06 16.15 29.68
C SER A 305 0.86 15.38 30.25
N VAL A 306 -0.09 14.96 29.41
CA VAL A 306 -1.24 14.13 29.81
C VAL A 306 -0.82 12.69 30.08
N LEU A 307 -0.01 12.09 29.20
CA LEU A 307 0.52 10.73 29.38
C LEU A 307 1.39 10.62 30.64
N ASN A 308 2.13 11.69 30.97
CA ASN A 308 2.95 11.78 32.19
C ASN A 308 2.16 12.23 33.43
N ASN A 309 0.83 12.36 33.34
CA ASN A 309 -0.07 12.75 34.43
C ASN A 309 0.23 14.14 35.05
N THR A 310 0.87 15.02 34.29
CA THR A 310 1.12 16.43 34.70
C THR A 310 0.01 17.37 34.23
N THR A 311 -0.75 16.97 33.20
CA THR A 311 -1.96 17.65 32.72
C THR A 311 -3.17 16.73 32.90
N PRO A 312 -4.30 17.22 33.46
CA PRO A 312 -5.50 16.40 33.65
C PRO A 312 -6.06 15.87 32.32
N LYS A 313 -6.51 14.61 32.30
CA LYS A 313 -7.18 14.00 31.12
C LYS A 313 -8.45 14.75 30.69
N THR A 314 -9.06 15.53 31.58
CA THR A 314 -10.20 16.40 31.26
C THR A 314 -9.86 17.55 30.31
N ASN A 315 -8.57 17.81 30.08
CA ASN A 315 -8.10 18.78 29.10
C ASN A 315 -8.03 18.19 27.68
N VAL A 316 -8.25 16.89 27.51
CA VAL A 316 -8.30 16.26 26.19
C VAL A 316 -9.71 16.38 25.63
N LEU A 317 -9.84 17.13 24.55
CA LEU A 317 -11.07 17.28 23.80
C LEU A 317 -10.97 16.42 22.54
N PHE A 318 -11.87 15.45 22.39
CA PHE A 318 -12.00 14.72 21.13
C PHE A 318 -12.88 15.48 20.15
N ASP A 319 -12.74 15.17 18.86
CA ASP A 319 -13.49 15.70 17.72
C ASP A 319 -14.96 15.26 17.71
N ILE A 320 -15.69 15.50 18.79
CA ILE A 320 -17.15 15.35 18.89
C ILE A 320 -17.85 16.68 18.63
N SER A 321 -19.13 16.64 18.26
CA SER A 321 -19.89 17.83 17.82
C SER A 321 -20.03 18.95 18.85
N SER A 322 -19.82 18.67 20.14
CA SER A 322 -19.76 19.70 21.18
C SER A 322 -18.46 20.49 21.20
N ASN A 323 -17.37 19.90 20.69
CA ASN A 323 -16.01 20.45 20.76
C ASN A 323 -15.50 20.90 19.39
N VAL A 324 -16.00 20.33 18.30
CA VAL A 324 -15.59 20.69 16.94
C VAL A 324 -16.77 20.83 15.99
N ARG A 325 -16.73 21.86 15.15
CA ARG A 325 -17.55 21.98 13.94
C ARG A 325 -16.71 21.56 12.75
N THR A 326 -17.16 20.52 12.05
CA THR A 326 -16.51 20.08 10.81
C THR A 326 -17.29 20.53 9.59
N THR A 327 -16.63 21.19 8.64
CA THR A 327 -17.20 21.65 7.38
C THR A 327 -16.47 20.99 6.21
N THR A 328 -17.20 20.45 5.23
CA THR A 328 -16.60 19.90 4.00
C THR A 328 -16.09 21.03 3.11
N LEU A 329 -14.88 20.91 2.57
CA LEU A 329 -14.21 21.90 1.72
C LEU A 329 -13.58 21.22 0.51
N GLY A 330 -14.20 21.27 -0.68
CA GLY A 330 -13.59 20.67 -1.87
C GLY A 330 -13.20 19.21 -1.65
N ASN A 331 -11.90 18.90 -1.68
CA ASN A 331 -11.31 17.57 -1.41
C ASN A 331 -10.91 17.32 0.06
N GLY A 332 -11.17 18.26 0.97
CA GLY A 332 -10.80 18.19 2.39
C GLY A 332 -11.89 18.69 3.34
N PHE A 333 -11.50 19.07 4.55
CA PHE A 333 -12.40 19.58 5.59
C PHE A 333 -11.78 20.75 6.36
N SER A 334 -12.63 21.57 6.96
CA SER A 334 -12.23 22.46 8.06
C SER A 334 -12.69 21.88 9.39
N LEU A 335 -11.80 21.93 10.38
CA LEU A 335 -12.09 21.64 11.79
C LEU A 335 -11.99 22.93 12.59
N ALA A 336 -13.11 23.36 13.17
CA ALA A 336 -13.20 24.55 13.99
C ALA A 336 -13.52 24.12 15.43
N TRP A 337 -12.57 24.29 16.33
CA TRP A 337 -12.59 23.79 17.70
C TRP A 337 -13.04 24.85 18.69
N GLU A 338 -13.67 24.36 19.75
CA GLU A 338 -14.10 25.09 20.94
C GLU A 338 -13.42 24.46 22.16
N ASP A 339 -12.58 25.22 22.86
CA ASP A 339 -11.83 24.76 24.03
C ASP A 339 -12.43 25.20 25.38
N GLY A 340 -13.51 25.99 25.31
CA GLY A 340 -14.21 26.57 26.45
C GLY A 340 -13.60 27.87 26.95
N SER A 341 -12.58 28.40 26.28
CA SER A 341 -12.06 29.75 26.50
C SER A 341 -12.81 30.76 25.64
N GLY A 342 -12.52 32.06 25.83
CA GLY A 342 -13.12 33.10 24.99
C GLY A 342 -14.66 33.05 24.92
N ASN A 343 -15.18 32.92 23.70
CA ASN A 343 -16.60 32.79 23.42
C ASN A 343 -16.97 31.31 23.30
N THR A 344 -17.52 30.77 24.38
CA THR A 344 -17.72 29.33 24.61
C THR A 344 -18.76 28.62 23.71
N ALA A 345 -19.13 29.22 22.58
CA ALA A 345 -20.11 28.70 21.63
C ALA A 345 -19.76 29.01 20.16
N GLY A 346 -18.64 29.67 19.90
CA GLY A 346 -18.33 30.19 18.57
C GLY A 346 -17.44 29.27 17.74
N PHE A 347 -16.70 28.32 18.36
CA PHE A 347 -15.76 27.43 17.68
C PHE A 347 -14.67 28.19 16.90
N GLU A 348 -14.20 29.30 17.47
CA GLU A 348 -13.15 30.16 16.92
C GLU A 348 -11.80 30.01 17.62
N ASP A 349 -11.72 29.16 18.64
CA ASP A 349 -10.52 29.02 19.46
C ASP A 349 -9.34 28.48 18.66
N LEU A 350 -9.60 27.46 17.83
CA LEU A 350 -8.63 26.88 16.90
C LEU A 350 -9.34 26.45 15.62
N GLN A 351 -8.88 26.93 14.48
CA GLN A 351 -9.40 26.54 13.17
C GLN A 351 -8.28 26.01 12.29
N VAL A 352 -8.50 24.84 11.71
CA VAL A 352 -7.60 24.23 10.73
C VAL A 352 -8.35 23.79 9.48
N THR A 353 -7.62 23.64 8.39
CA THR A 353 -8.04 22.82 7.24
C THR A 353 -7.20 21.55 7.18
N ILE A 354 -7.84 20.44 6.84
CA ILE A 354 -7.21 19.15 6.58
C ILE A 354 -7.48 18.76 5.12
N THR A 355 -6.43 18.51 4.35
CA THR A 355 -6.53 18.29 2.90
C THR A 355 -5.63 17.13 2.48
N PRO A 356 -6.18 16.05 1.88
CA PRO A 356 -5.35 15.00 1.29
C PRO A 356 -4.59 15.58 0.08
N THR A 357 -3.34 15.18 -0.09
CA THR A 357 -2.49 15.74 -1.15
C THR A 357 -1.55 14.70 -1.73
N ASP A 358 -1.54 14.59 -3.06
CA ASP A 358 -0.51 13.90 -3.84
C ASP A 358 0.72 14.79 -4.07
N ILE A 359 0.56 16.11 -3.86
CA ILE A 359 1.63 17.09 -3.98
C ILE A 359 2.70 16.73 -2.96
N ILE A 360 3.80 16.19 -3.48
CA ILE A 360 5.11 16.37 -2.87
C ILE A 360 5.32 17.89 -2.85
N PRO A 361 5.45 18.55 -1.68
CA PRO A 361 5.80 19.96 -1.65
C PRO A 361 6.96 20.16 -2.62
N THR A 362 7.04 21.29 -3.29
CA THR A 362 8.16 21.61 -4.20
C THR A 362 9.56 21.42 -3.57
N ASP A 363 9.61 21.15 -2.26
CA ASP A 363 10.72 20.66 -1.48
C ASP A 363 10.42 19.24 -0.92
N THR A 364 10.79 18.17 -1.65
CA THR A 364 10.72 16.73 -1.24
C THR A 364 11.40 16.47 0.11
N VAL A 365 12.23 17.43 0.52
CA VAL A 365 12.99 17.53 1.75
C VAL A 365 12.11 17.63 2.98
N ILE A 366 10.99 18.36 2.93
CA ILE A 366 10.23 18.65 4.15
C ILE A 366 9.73 17.37 4.81
N SER A 367 9.15 16.43 4.04
CA SER A 367 8.66 15.17 4.63
C SER A 367 9.78 14.28 5.18
N GLN A 368 10.96 14.31 4.57
CA GLN A 368 12.12 13.60 5.10
C GLN A 368 12.59 14.21 6.43
N VAL A 369 12.66 15.54 6.50
CA VAL A 369 13.12 16.29 7.68
C VAL A 369 12.17 16.13 8.86
N THR A 370 10.87 16.11 8.60
CA THR A 370 9.83 16.10 9.65
C THR A 370 9.38 14.69 10.03
N SER A 371 10.04 13.64 9.50
CA SER A 371 9.70 12.23 9.70
C SER A 371 9.77 11.75 11.17
N LEU A 372 10.52 12.44 12.02
CA LEU A 372 10.56 12.17 13.47
C LEU A 372 9.62 13.08 14.29
N GLN A 373 9.13 14.17 13.71
CA GLN A 373 8.34 15.19 14.40
C GLN A 373 6.91 14.75 14.74
N ASN A 374 6.51 13.54 14.35
CA ASN A 374 5.24 12.92 14.74
C ASN A 374 5.39 11.94 15.92
N LYS A 375 6.61 11.74 16.43
CA LYS A 375 6.90 10.86 17.57
C LYS A 375 6.91 11.66 18.89
N PRO A 376 6.68 11.01 20.04
CA PRO A 376 6.97 11.60 21.34
C PRO A 376 8.43 12.08 21.41
N GLN A 377 8.68 13.25 22.01
CA GLN A 377 10.00 13.90 21.99
C GLN A 377 10.56 14.14 20.57
N GLY A 378 9.64 14.35 19.61
CA GLY A 378 9.93 14.46 18.19
C GLY A 378 10.47 15.82 17.76
N GLU A 379 10.82 16.72 18.67
CA GLU A 379 11.39 18.05 18.39
C GLU A 379 12.81 17.95 17.79
N LEU A 380 12.93 17.31 16.64
CA LEU A 380 14.17 16.91 15.95
C LEU A 380 14.11 17.32 14.47
N LEU A 381 15.29 17.52 13.87
CA LEU A 381 15.45 17.63 12.42
C LEU A 381 16.08 16.32 11.90
N ASP A 382 15.34 15.54 11.11
CA ASP A 382 15.85 14.29 10.55
C ASP A 382 16.43 14.49 9.15
N LEU A 383 17.74 14.69 9.05
CA LEU A 383 18.41 14.86 7.76
C LEU A 383 19.02 13.56 7.24
N ARG A 384 18.68 12.39 7.81
CA ARG A 384 19.30 11.10 7.44
C ARG A 384 19.10 10.75 5.96
N GLY A 385 17.97 11.15 5.39
CA GLY A 385 17.63 10.90 3.97
C GLY A 385 18.37 11.79 2.96
N ILE A 386 19.11 12.81 3.42
CA ILE A 386 19.73 13.82 2.55
C ILE A 386 21.24 13.60 2.47
N ASN A 387 21.76 13.51 1.25
CA ASN A 387 23.21 13.40 1.02
C ASN A 387 23.86 14.78 0.88
N GLY A 388 24.89 15.04 1.67
CA GLY A 388 25.68 16.28 1.58
C GLY A 388 25.17 17.42 2.49
N PRO A 389 25.72 18.64 2.35
CA PRO A 389 25.34 19.79 3.18
C PRO A 389 23.95 20.31 2.82
N VAL A 390 23.14 20.61 3.84
CA VAL A 390 21.80 21.21 3.75
C VAL A 390 21.89 22.67 4.17
N LYS A 391 21.40 23.59 3.34
CA LYS A 391 21.33 25.00 3.71
C LYS A 391 20.17 25.23 4.67
N ALA A 392 20.41 26.04 5.68
CA ALA A 392 19.43 26.35 6.72
C ALA A 392 19.42 27.85 7.04
N ASP A 393 18.23 28.44 7.02
CA ASP A 393 17.97 29.80 7.49
C ASP A 393 17.13 29.73 8.77
N PHE A 394 17.68 30.26 9.87
CA PHE A 394 17.01 30.24 11.18
C PHE A 394 16.37 31.60 11.47
N VAL A 395 15.08 31.61 11.79
CA VAL A 395 14.36 32.79 12.28
C VAL A 395 14.10 32.60 13.77
N VAL A 396 14.62 33.53 14.56
CA VAL A 396 14.54 33.50 16.03
C VAL A 396 13.68 34.65 16.51
N ASN A 397 12.67 34.38 17.32
CA ASN A 397 11.86 35.37 18.04
C ASN A 397 12.04 35.13 19.53
N ARG A 398 12.09 36.19 20.34
CA ARG A 398 12.30 36.08 21.78
C ARG A 398 11.43 37.04 22.55
N GLU A 399 10.70 36.53 23.53
CA GLU A 399 9.97 37.28 24.55
C GLU A 399 10.28 36.66 25.92
N ALA A 400 11.42 37.02 26.50
CA ALA A 400 11.95 36.34 27.68
C ALA A 400 12.65 37.31 28.63
N ALA A 401 12.63 36.99 29.93
CA ALA A 401 13.42 37.73 30.91
C ALA A 401 14.91 37.40 30.82
N TYR A 402 15.27 36.14 30.52
CA TYR A 402 16.66 35.70 30.45
C TYR A 402 17.27 35.79 29.07
N ASN A 403 18.53 36.22 29.00
CA ASN A 403 19.27 36.24 27.74
C ASN A 403 19.61 34.80 27.35
N ASN A 404 18.91 34.26 26.37
CA ASN A 404 19.02 32.86 26.01
C ASN A 404 19.93 32.66 24.80
N PHE A 405 20.60 31.51 24.77
CA PHE A 405 21.35 30.99 23.65
C PHE A 405 20.65 29.71 23.19
N VAL A 406 20.28 29.61 21.92
CA VAL A 406 19.79 28.36 21.32
C VAL A 406 20.83 27.80 20.37
N GLY A 407 20.98 26.48 20.37
CA GLY A 407 21.84 25.76 19.45
C GLY A 407 21.24 24.43 19.04
N PHE A 408 21.93 23.73 18.15
CA PHE A 408 21.58 22.37 17.72
C PHE A 408 22.81 21.48 17.85
N TYR A 409 22.61 20.20 18.16
CA TYR A 409 23.66 19.18 18.25
C TYR A 409 23.22 17.91 17.53
N LYS A 410 24.20 17.11 17.10
CA LYS A 410 23.93 15.84 16.44
C LYS A 410 23.58 14.76 17.47
N VAL A 411 22.60 13.94 17.11
CA VAL A 411 22.26 12.70 17.81
C VAL A 411 22.37 11.52 16.83
N ALA A 412 22.73 10.35 17.36
CA ALA A 412 22.91 9.11 16.63
C ALA A 412 21.56 8.48 16.23
N ASP A 413 20.53 8.68 17.05
CA ASP A 413 19.18 8.13 16.86
C ASP A 413 18.08 9.08 17.37
N GLU A 414 16.83 8.70 17.16
CA GLU A 414 15.65 9.44 17.64
C GLU A 414 15.51 9.51 19.16
N ASN A 415 16.23 8.69 19.93
CA ASN A 415 16.18 8.69 21.39
C ASN A 415 17.20 9.67 22.00
N GLY A 416 17.94 10.39 21.16
CA GLY A 416 18.89 11.40 21.60
C GLY A 416 20.27 10.89 21.92
N GLY A 417 20.59 9.62 21.68
CA GLY A 417 21.92 9.08 21.94
C GLY A 417 23.02 9.87 21.21
N ILE A 418 24.17 10.09 21.84
CA ILE A 418 25.30 10.82 21.24
C ILE A 418 26.41 9.83 20.89
N ASP A 419 26.77 9.78 19.60
CA ASP A 419 27.96 9.09 19.11
C ASP A 419 29.18 10.00 19.23
N THR A 420 30.10 9.63 20.12
CA THR A 420 31.32 10.42 20.39
C THR A 420 32.52 9.95 19.60
N ASN A 421 32.45 8.76 19.00
CA ASN A 421 33.58 8.09 18.37
C ASN A 421 33.43 7.97 16.83
N GLY A 422 32.23 8.19 16.29
CA GLY A 422 31.91 8.19 14.87
C GLY A 422 31.60 6.82 14.26
N ASP A 423 31.30 5.79 15.07
CA ASP A 423 30.98 4.44 14.61
C ASP A 423 29.50 4.24 14.25
N GLY A 424 28.66 5.26 14.45
CA GLY A 424 27.23 5.23 14.18
C GLY A 424 26.38 4.68 15.33
N SER A 425 26.98 4.38 16.49
CA SER A 425 26.28 3.91 17.69
C SER A 425 26.31 4.98 18.79
N ALA A 426 25.25 5.04 19.60
CA ALA A 426 25.22 5.94 20.74
C ALA A 426 26.20 5.47 21.84
N ASP A 427 27.13 6.34 22.25
CA ASP A 427 28.04 6.11 23.36
C ASP A 427 27.48 6.65 24.69
N ILE A 428 26.70 7.75 24.62
CA ILE A 428 26.14 8.45 25.78
C ILE A 428 24.65 8.68 25.56
N LEU A 429 23.81 8.25 26.50
CA LEU A 429 22.35 8.41 26.47
C LEU A 429 21.89 9.63 27.31
N PRO A 430 20.72 10.24 27.01
CA PRO A 430 20.21 11.43 27.71
C PRO A 430 20.31 11.39 29.24
N GLU A 431 19.98 10.26 29.86
CA GLU A 431 19.97 10.07 31.31
C GLU A 431 21.36 9.91 31.94
N GLN A 432 22.42 9.81 31.14
CA GLN A 432 23.77 9.50 31.61
C GLN A 432 24.57 10.75 31.97
N ALA A 433 25.43 10.61 32.99
CA ALA A 433 26.33 11.67 33.40
C ALA A 433 27.26 12.07 32.24
N GLY A 434 27.37 13.37 31.99
CA GLY A 434 28.19 13.90 30.90
C GLY A 434 27.44 14.14 29.59
N TYR A 435 26.16 13.73 29.47
CA TYR A 435 25.34 13.97 28.29
C TYR A 435 25.32 15.45 27.87
N ALA A 436 24.96 16.34 28.80
CA ALA A 436 24.90 17.78 28.51
C ALA A 436 26.27 18.33 28.05
N GLN A 437 27.38 17.82 28.59
CA GLN A 437 28.73 18.21 28.16
C GLN A 437 29.02 17.72 26.74
N ALA A 438 28.66 16.48 26.43
CA ALA A 438 28.83 15.88 25.11
C ALA A 438 27.99 16.62 24.06
N ALA A 439 26.72 16.91 24.36
CA ALA A 439 25.81 17.66 23.49
C ALA A 439 26.36 19.06 23.15
N VAL A 440 26.77 19.83 24.17
CA VAL A 440 27.29 21.19 23.99
C VAL A 440 28.63 21.19 23.23
N ARG A 441 29.48 20.17 23.43
CA ARG A 441 30.73 19.99 22.67
C ARG A 441 30.46 19.58 21.21
N GLY A 442 29.49 18.71 20.98
CA GLY A 442 29.07 18.20 19.67
C GLY A 442 28.09 19.11 18.90
N ARG A 443 27.82 20.31 19.42
CA ARG A 443 26.93 21.28 18.78
C ARG A 443 27.44 21.72 17.40
N VAL A 444 26.53 22.25 16.59
CA VAL A 444 26.84 23.02 15.38
C VAL A 444 27.51 24.34 15.80
N SER A 445 28.84 24.41 15.68
CA SER A 445 29.65 25.46 16.32
C SER A 445 29.40 26.88 15.80
N ASP A 446 28.97 27.03 14.54
CA ASP A 446 28.66 28.32 13.92
C ASP A 446 27.20 28.76 14.11
N LEU A 447 26.42 28.00 14.89
CA LEU A 447 25.01 28.25 15.18
C LEU A 447 24.84 28.75 16.61
N ALA A 448 24.96 30.08 16.76
CA ALA A 448 24.71 30.80 18.00
C ALA A 448 23.43 31.64 17.85
N LEU A 449 22.28 31.05 18.16
CA LEU A 449 20.97 31.68 17.96
C LEU A 449 20.61 32.50 19.19
N ALA A 450 20.91 33.80 19.16
CA ALA A 450 20.62 34.73 20.23
C ALA A 450 20.09 36.05 19.68
N VAL A 451 19.11 36.63 20.36
CA VAL A 451 18.49 37.91 20.01
C VAL A 451 18.13 38.69 21.28
N ASN A 452 18.04 40.01 21.18
CA ASN A 452 17.58 40.86 22.28
C ASN A 452 16.11 40.59 22.62
N ASN A 453 15.68 41.01 23.80
CA ASN A 453 14.31 40.77 24.26
C ASN A 453 13.32 41.53 23.37
N ASN A 454 12.15 40.94 23.10
CA ASN A 454 11.14 41.43 22.17
C ASN A 454 11.70 41.63 20.74
N GLY A 455 12.66 40.81 20.36
CA GLY A 455 13.41 40.94 19.11
C GLY A 455 13.23 39.74 18.18
N THR A 456 13.39 40.01 16.88
CA THR A 456 13.49 39.00 15.82
C THR A 456 14.86 39.08 15.18
N ALA A 457 15.49 37.93 14.92
CA ALA A 457 16.74 37.82 14.17
C ALA A 457 16.67 36.70 13.15
N THR A 458 17.34 36.88 12.01
CA THR A 458 17.48 35.85 10.98
C THR A 458 18.96 35.51 10.78
N PHE A 459 19.28 34.22 10.83
CA PHE A 459 20.61 33.68 10.62
C PHE A 459 20.61 32.89 9.32
N ASN A 460 21.02 33.56 8.24
CA ASN A 460 20.97 33.01 6.90
C ASN A 460 22.23 32.21 6.53
N ASN A 461 22.09 31.33 5.54
CA ASN A 461 23.17 30.56 4.92
C ASN A 461 23.97 29.72 5.92
N LYS A 462 23.29 29.16 6.93
CA LYS A 462 23.88 28.14 7.80
C LYS A 462 23.89 26.79 7.08
N THR A 463 24.68 25.88 7.60
CA THR A 463 24.81 24.54 7.01
C THR A 463 24.62 23.48 8.07
N LEU A 464 23.66 22.60 7.83
CA LEU A 464 23.51 21.35 8.57
C LEU A 464 24.03 20.21 7.69
N GLN A 465 24.63 19.20 8.31
CA GLN A 465 25.16 18.07 7.56
C GLN A 465 24.04 17.04 7.34
N GLY A 466 23.70 16.76 6.09
CA GLY A 466 22.83 15.63 5.73
C GLY A 466 23.44 14.29 6.14
N GLY A 467 22.60 13.27 6.32
CA GLY A 467 22.97 11.99 6.91
C GLY A 467 23.01 12.03 8.45
N SER A 468 22.40 13.02 9.10
CA SER A 468 22.44 13.19 10.55
C SER A 468 21.08 13.63 11.10
N VAL A 469 20.82 13.36 12.38
CA VAL A 469 19.68 13.92 13.12
C VAL A 469 20.18 15.04 14.02
N PHE A 470 19.45 16.15 14.12
CA PHE A 470 19.79 17.28 14.99
C PHE A 470 18.70 17.53 16.02
N ALA A 471 19.12 17.69 17.28
CA ALA A 471 18.27 18.09 18.39
C ALA A 471 18.58 19.54 18.81
N PRO A 472 17.56 20.37 19.10
CA PRO A 472 17.77 21.68 19.67
C PRO A 472 18.10 21.62 21.17
N PHE A 473 18.70 22.69 21.68
CA PHE A 473 18.86 22.95 23.10
C PHE A 473 18.89 24.45 23.39
N ILE A 474 18.54 24.82 24.61
CA ILE A 474 18.61 26.19 25.11
C ILE A 474 19.57 26.26 26.30
N ILE A 475 20.42 27.29 26.32
CA ILE A 475 21.21 27.71 27.48
C ILE A 475 20.63 29.04 27.95
N THR A 476 20.26 29.11 29.23
CA THR A 476 19.53 30.26 29.74
C THR A 476 20.42 31.25 30.49
N ASN A 477 19.91 32.47 30.67
CA ASN A 477 20.46 33.53 31.51
C ASN A 477 21.96 33.85 31.27
N GLY A 478 22.26 34.27 30.04
CA GLY A 478 23.57 34.77 29.60
C GLY A 478 24.66 33.71 29.52
N GLY A 479 24.29 32.43 29.62
CA GLY A 479 25.24 31.33 29.45
C GLY A 479 25.68 31.18 27.98
N THR A 480 26.91 30.71 27.79
CA THR A 480 27.42 30.31 26.49
C THR A 480 28.04 28.92 26.60
N PRO A 481 28.15 28.17 25.49
CA PRO A 481 28.83 26.88 25.45
C PRO A 481 30.25 26.89 26.06
N ASP A 482 30.94 28.03 26.00
CA ASP A 482 32.33 28.18 26.45
C ASP A 482 32.49 28.19 27.99
N ASN A 483 31.39 28.33 28.75
CA ASN A 483 31.41 28.40 30.21
C ASN A 483 30.65 27.22 30.87
N TYR A 484 30.61 26.06 30.19
CA TYR A 484 29.79 24.89 30.54
C TYR A 484 29.76 24.55 32.06
N ASP A 485 30.93 24.47 32.70
CA ASP A 485 31.03 24.01 34.10
C ASP A 485 30.23 24.88 35.09
N ASN A 486 29.93 26.13 34.74
CA ASN A 486 29.18 27.07 35.56
C ASN A 486 27.68 27.16 35.19
N ILE A 487 27.24 26.47 34.14
CA ILE A 487 25.91 26.65 33.54
C ILE A 487 25.15 25.34 33.31
N ASN A 488 25.72 24.18 33.68
CA ASN A 488 25.17 22.86 33.35
C ASN A 488 23.71 22.66 33.81
N SER A 489 23.29 23.27 34.92
CA SER A 489 21.91 23.24 35.44
C SER A 489 20.97 24.23 34.75
N ARG A 490 21.42 24.89 33.69
CA ARG A 490 20.70 25.93 32.93
C ARG A 490 20.69 25.61 31.44
N ILE A 491 20.88 24.33 31.11
CA ILE A 491 20.85 23.80 29.76
C ILE A 491 19.66 22.85 29.69
N TYR A 492 18.74 23.13 28.78
CA TYR A 492 17.56 22.32 28.58
C TYR A 492 17.52 21.79 27.14
N PHE A 493 17.11 20.54 27.02
CA PHE A 493 17.07 19.73 25.82
C PHE A 493 15.63 19.26 25.57
N THR A 494 15.34 18.83 24.34
CA THR A 494 14.12 18.09 24.00
C THR A 494 13.91 16.86 24.88
N PHE A 495 14.99 16.15 25.21
CA PHE A 495 14.91 14.92 26.00
C PHE A 495 14.83 15.26 27.49
N GLY A 496 13.65 15.14 28.09
CA GLY A 496 13.43 15.44 29.51
C GLY A 496 14.38 14.70 30.46
N ALA A 497 14.82 13.49 30.10
CA ALA A 497 15.80 12.71 30.89
C ALA A 497 17.20 13.35 30.94
N ALA A 498 17.55 14.21 29.98
CA ALA A 498 18.78 15.00 29.98
C ALA A 498 18.67 16.29 30.81
N ASN A 499 17.45 16.71 31.16
CA ASN A 499 17.20 17.96 31.89
C ASN A 499 17.30 17.71 33.39
N SER A 500 18.00 18.59 34.11
CA SER A 500 18.26 18.40 35.55
C SER A 500 17.00 18.44 36.42
N ASP A 501 15.91 19.00 35.92
CA ASP A 501 14.60 19.04 36.56
C ASP A 501 13.62 17.99 35.99
N GLY A 502 14.03 17.22 34.98
CA GLY A 502 13.21 16.17 34.35
C GLY A 502 12.04 16.71 33.53
N VAL A 503 11.98 18.01 33.28
CA VAL A 503 10.88 18.66 32.54
C VAL A 503 11.24 18.75 31.06
N ASP A 504 10.23 18.68 30.19
CA ASP A 504 10.37 18.99 28.77
C ASP A 504 10.26 20.52 28.56
N HIS A 505 11.30 21.10 27.97
CA HIS A 505 11.44 22.54 27.75
C HIS A 505 11.31 22.94 26.28
N VAL A 506 10.99 22.00 25.38
CA VAL A 506 10.90 22.27 23.94
C VAL A 506 9.54 21.81 23.44
N ARG A 507 8.89 22.62 22.61
CA ARG A 507 7.63 22.26 21.94
C ARG A 507 7.75 22.36 20.44
N LEU A 508 7.17 21.40 19.74
CA LEU A 508 6.99 21.49 18.30
C LEU A 508 5.78 22.36 17.96
N LEU A 509 6.02 23.62 17.57
CA LEU A 509 4.96 24.54 17.19
C LEU A 509 4.49 24.34 15.74
N GLY A 510 5.24 23.60 14.94
CA GLY A 510 5.20 23.65 13.48
C GLY A 510 6.24 22.73 12.87
N ASP A 511 6.10 22.42 11.58
CA ASP A 511 7.21 21.86 10.82
C ASP A 511 8.46 22.72 11.06
N ASN A 512 9.50 22.08 11.63
CA ASN A 512 10.79 22.69 11.93
C ASN A 512 10.70 23.99 12.76
N THR A 513 9.68 24.13 13.61
CA THR A 513 9.45 25.31 14.45
C THR A 513 9.41 24.89 15.92
N PHE A 514 10.37 25.38 16.70
CA PHE A 514 10.60 24.97 18.09
C PHE A 514 10.35 26.14 19.04
N GLY A 515 9.45 25.97 20.01
CA GLY A 515 9.25 26.88 21.15
C GLY A 515 10.02 26.39 22.36
N PHE A 516 10.55 27.30 23.17
CA PHE A 516 11.40 26.97 24.32
C PHE A 516 10.91 27.63 25.61
N GLU A 517 11.13 26.95 26.73
CA GLU A 517 10.98 27.44 28.10
C GLU A 517 12.36 27.68 28.75
N ASP A 518 12.58 28.85 29.33
CA ASP A 518 13.88 29.26 29.87
C ASP A 518 14.03 29.16 31.40
N LEU A 519 12.92 28.88 32.10
CA LEU A 519 12.86 28.77 33.56
C LEU A 519 12.83 27.32 34.03
N THR A 520 13.58 27.02 35.09
CA THR A 520 13.61 25.68 35.70
C THR A 520 12.22 25.22 36.16
N GLY A 521 11.96 23.92 36.07
CA GLY A 521 10.66 23.33 36.40
C GLY A 521 9.58 23.60 35.34
N GLY A 522 9.98 24.09 34.17
CA GLY A 522 9.10 24.45 33.05
C GLY A 522 8.39 25.79 33.20
N GLY A 523 8.86 26.68 34.09
CA GLY A 523 8.41 28.08 34.09
C GLY A 523 6.90 28.29 34.16
N ASP A 524 6.42 29.16 33.28
CA ASP A 524 5.01 29.46 33.02
C ASP A 524 4.42 28.63 31.87
N LYS A 525 5.21 27.76 31.22
CA LYS A 525 4.74 26.74 30.26
C LYS A 525 4.04 27.33 29.03
N ASP A 526 4.46 28.50 28.58
CA ASP A 526 3.98 29.15 27.36
C ASP A 526 4.89 29.01 26.14
N PHE A 527 6.10 28.48 26.33
CA PHE A 527 7.11 28.13 25.33
C PHE A 527 7.40 29.28 24.33
N ASN A 528 7.13 30.53 24.74
CA ASN A 528 7.31 31.72 23.92
C ASN A 528 8.65 32.42 24.21
N ASP A 529 9.39 31.97 25.24
CA ASP A 529 10.64 32.61 25.67
C ASP A 529 11.59 32.74 24.49
N VAL A 530 11.74 31.65 23.73
CA VAL A 530 12.41 31.67 22.43
C VAL A 530 11.62 30.80 21.46
N ILE A 531 11.47 31.28 20.22
CA ILE A 531 10.97 30.48 19.11
C ILE A 531 12.01 30.45 18.02
N VAL A 532 12.36 29.26 17.53
CA VAL A 532 13.26 29.05 16.39
C VAL A 532 12.51 28.33 15.27
N LYS A 533 12.33 29.02 14.14
CA LYS A 533 11.86 28.41 12.88
C LYS A 533 13.05 28.15 11.96
N VAL A 534 13.16 26.93 11.44
CA VAL A 534 14.23 26.53 10.52
C VAL A 534 13.65 26.35 9.13
N ASN A 535 14.11 27.16 8.19
CA ASN A 535 13.79 27.00 6.77
C ASN A 535 14.97 26.29 6.10
N LEU A 536 14.73 25.09 5.61
CA LEU A 536 15.76 24.29 4.95
C LEU A 536 15.66 24.44 3.44
N THR A 537 16.78 24.25 2.76
CA THR A 537 16.85 24.17 1.31
C THR A 537 17.94 23.15 0.96
N VAL A 538 17.58 22.11 0.23
CA VAL A 538 18.51 21.06 -0.24
C VAL A 538 18.92 21.30 -1.68
#